data_AF-A0A850TDN6-F1
#
_entry.id   AF-A0A850TDN6-F1
#
_cell.length_a   1.000
_cell.length_b   1.000
_cell.length_c   1.000
_cell.angle_alpha   90.00
_cell.angle_beta   90.00
_cell.angle_gamma   90.00
#
_symmetry.space_group_name_H-M   'P 1'
#
loop_
_entity.id
_entity.type
_entity.pdbx_description
1 polymer ?
#
loop_
_entity_poly.entity_id
_entity_poly.type
_entity_poly.pdbx_seq_one_letter_code
_entity_poly.pdbx_strand_id
1 'polypeptide(L)' 'MPPHDWSSFYIPQSTLSAIENDRVNIGVERAKVLARALKCHPAVLAFPGWDVEKESAA' A
#
# COMPACT_ATOMS: atom_id res chain seq x y z
N MET A 1 -15.61 -14.64 10.29
CA MET A 1 -14.58 -13.75 9.70
C MET A 1 -13.28 -14.08 10.43
N PRO A 2 -12.27 -14.70 9.78
CA PRO A 2 -11.08 -15.16 10.49
C PRO A 2 -10.25 -13.97 10.98
N PRO A 3 -9.44 -14.12 12.04
CA PRO A 3 -8.52 -13.07 12.47
C PRO A 3 -7.52 -12.84 11.34
N HIS A 4 -7.50 -11.63 10.79
CA HIS A 4 -6.47 -11.24 9.83
C HIS A 4 -5.17 -11.17 10.63
N ASP A 5 -4.11 -11.85 10.21
CA ASP A 5 -2.84 -11.76 10.93
C ASP A 5 -2.23 -10.36 10.77
N TRP A 6 -2.51 -9.45 11.72
CA TRP A 6 -1.98 -8.08 11.73
C TRP A 6 -0.47 -8.04 12.02
N SER A 7 0.16 -9.16 12.38
CA SER A 7 1.63 -9.27 12.45
C SER A 7 2.27 -8.93 11.09
N SER A 8 1.57 -9.24 10.00
CA SER A 8 1.94 -8.89 8.62
C SER A 8 1.87 -7.38 8.34
N PHE A 9 1.22 -6.59 9.20
CA PHE A 9 1.08 -5.13 9.08
C PHE A 9 2.16 -4.36 9.84
N TYR A 10 3.06 -5.03 10.59
CA TYR A 10 4.09 -4.32 11.34
C TYR A 10 5.12 -3.69 10.39
N ILE A 11 4.84 -2.46 9.97
CA ILE A 11 5.76 -1.59 9.25
C ILE A 11 6.52 -0.79 10.32
N PRO A 12 7.83 -0.98 10.48
CA PRO A 12 8.61 -0.22 11.45
C PRO A 12 8.46 1.29 11.20
N GLN A 13 8.43 2.10 12.26
CA GLN A 13 8.28 3.56 12.11
C GLN A 13 9.40 4.19 11.27
N SER A 14 10.62 3.63 11.34
CA SER A 14 11.73 4.03 10.47
C SER A 14 11.45 3.75 8.99
N THR A 15 10.74 2.65 8.70
CA THR A 15 10.34 2.28 7.34
C THR A 15 9.20 3.17 6.86
N LEU A 16 8.22 3.46 7.72
CA LEU A 16 7.15 4.39 7.38
C LEU A 16 7.70 5.79 7.09
N SER A 17 8.56 6.31 7.97
CA SER A 17 9.23 7.60 7.78
C SER A 17 10.06 7.64 6.50
N ALA A 18 10.75 6.55 6.15
CA ALA A 18 11.48 6.46 4.88
C ALA A 18 10.54 6.48 3.67
N ILE A 19 9.37 5.85 3.75
CA ILE A 19 8.35 5.90 2.70
C ILE A 19 7.78 7.32 2.57
N GLU A 20 7.43 7.98 3.69
CA GLU A 20 6.89 9.35 3.69
C GLU A 20 7.87 10.40 3.16
N ASN A 21 9.18 10.14 3.26
CA ASN A 21 10.23 11.02 2.73
C ASN A 21 10.71 10.58 1.33
N ASP A 22 9.95 9.73 0.63
CA ASP A 22 10.27 9.18 -0.69
C ASP A 22 11.64 8.47 -0.78
N ARG A 23 12.14 7.97 0.36
CA ARG A 23 13.44 7.27 0.45
C ARG A 23 13.32 5.78 0.20
N VAL A 24 12.14 5.19 0.37
CA VAL A 24 11.88 3.75 0.20
C VAL A 24 10.50 3.53 -0.41
N ASN A 25 10.40 2.66 -1.41
CA ASN A 25 9.09 2.27 -1.97
C ASN A 25 8.38 1.22 -1.10
N ILE A 26 7.05 1.34 -1.01
CA ILE A 26 6.18 0.39 -0.32
C ILE A 26 6.03 -0.86 -1.21
N GLY A 27 6.94 -1.82 -1.06
CA GLY A 27 6.96 -3.01 -1.92
C GLY A 27 5.60 -3.75 -2.00
N VAL A 28 5.40 -4.50 -3.09
CA VAL A 28 4.11 -5.11 -3.49
C VAL A 28 3.39 -5.88 -2.36
N GLU A 29 4.12 -6.63 -1.53
CA GLU A 29 3.51 -7.40 -0.44
C GLU A 29 2.89 -6.50 0.65
N ARG A 30 3.55 -5.38 0.99
CA ARG A 30 3.03 -4.40 1.95
C ARG A 30 1.87 -3.60 1.35
N ALA A 31 1.97 -3.28 0.06
CA ALA A 31 0.89 -2.63 -0.68
C ALA A 31 -0.39 -3.48 -0.69
N LYS A 32 -0.31 -4.81 -0.85
CA LYS A 32 -1.49 -5.71 -0.79
C LYS A 32 -2.20 -5.67 0.56
N VAL A 33 -1.45 -5.65 1.66
CA VAL A 33 -2.01 -5.61 3.02
C VAL A 33 -2.70 -4.27 3.27
N LEU A 34 -2.03 -3.16 2.93
CA LEU A 34 -2.60 -1.81 3.03
C LEU A 34 -3.82 -1.61 2.14
N ALA A 35 -3.77 -2.10 0.90
CA ALA A 35 -4.87 -2.05 -0.05
C ALA A 35 -6.12 -2.77 0.47
N ARG A 36 -5.95 -3.92 1.14
CA ARG A 36 -7.05 -4.63 1.78
C ARG A 36 -7.64 -3.86 2.97
N ALA A 37 -6.80 -3.20 3.76
CA ALA A 37 -7.23 -2.38 4.90
C ALA A 37 -7.96 -1.10 4.44
N LEU A 38 -7.43 -0.44 3.41
CA LEU A 38 -7.94 0.81 2.84
C LEU A 38 -9.04 0.58 1.78
N LYS A 39 -9.31 -0.68 1.42
CA LYS A 39 -10.24 -1.10 0.36
C LYS A 39 -9.95 -0.45 -1.01
N CYS A 40 -8.67 -0.31 -1.36
CA CYS A 40 -8.23 0.21 -2.64
C CYS A 40 -7.46 -0.84 -3.45
N HIS A 41 -7.11 -0.54 -4.70
CA HIS A 41 -6.29 -1.43 -5.51
C HIS A 41 -4.80 -1.32 -5.11
N PRO A 42 -4.04 -2.42 -4.95
CA PRO A 42 -2.63 -2.37 -4.54
C PRO A 42 -1.72 -1.54 -5.44
N ALA A 43 -2.09 -1.39 -6.71
CA ALA A 43 -1.35 -0.59 -7.67
C ALA A 43 -1.29 0.90 -7.28
N VAL A 44 -2.35 1.42 -6.64
CA VAL A 44 -2.43 2.82 -6.17
C VAL A 44 -1.33 3.12 -5.13
N LEU A 45 -0.91 2.10 -4.37
CA LEU A 45 0.11 2.25 -3.33
C LEU A 45 1.51 1.92 -3.84
N ALA A 46 1.65 0.94 -4.75
CA ALA A 46 2.94 0.44 -5.22
C ALA A 46 3.54 1.23 -6.38
N PHE A 47 2.73 1.97 -7.15
CA PHE A 47 3.18 2.67 -8.36
C PHE A 47 3.00 4.19 -8.22
N PRO A 48 4.10 4.97 -8.12
CA PRO A 48 4.02 6.43 -8.14
C PRO A 48 3.47 6.89 -9.50
N GLY A 49 2.38 7.68 -9.47
CA GLY A 49 1.68 8.16 -10.66
C GLY A 49 0.47 7.32 -11.10
N TRP A 50 0.06 6.31 -10.31
CA TRP A 50 -1.21 5.60 -10.53
C TRP A 50 -2.39 6.49 -10.14
N ASP A 51 -3.15 6.93 -11.14
CA ASP A 51 -4.35 7.74 -10.99
C ASP A 51 -5.59 6.84 -11.12
N VAL A 52 -6.27 6.59 -9.99
CA VAL A 52 -7.48 5.76 -9.94
C VAL A 52 -8.67 6.39 -10.65
N GLU A 53 -8.66 7.71 -10.88
CA GLU A 53 -9.72 8.42 -11.60
C GLU A 53 -9.57 8.30 -13.13
N LYS A 54 -8.40 7.87 -13.62
CA LYS A 54 -8.17 7.61 -15.06
C LYS A 54 -8.70 6.27 -15.54
N GLU A 55 -9.15 5.37 -14.68
CA GLU A 55 -9.78 4.10 -15.07
C GLU A 55 -11.30 4.23 -15.21
N SER A 56 -11.76 5.06 -16.15
CA SER A 56 -13.13 5.03 -16.69
C SER A 56 -13.19 5.53 -18.14
N ALA A 57 -12.22 5.12 -18.94
CA ALA A 57 -12.25 5.30 -20.39
C ALA A 57 -11.61 4.10 -21.10
N ALA A 58 -12.34 2.98 -21.15
CA ALA A 58 -12.15 1.91 -22.12
C ALA A 58 -13.47 1.17 -22.34
#